data_AF-A0AAU9AJK6-F1
#
_entry.id   AF-A0AAU9AJK6-F1
#
_cell.length_a   1.000
_cell.length_b   1.000
_cell.length_c   1.000
_cell.angle_alpha   90.00
_cell.angle_beta   90.00
_cell.angle_gamma   90.00
#
_symmetry.space_group_name_H-M   'P 1'
#
loop_
_entity.id
_entity.type
_entity.pdbx_description
1 polymer ?
#
loop_
_entity_poly.entity_id
_entity_poly.type
_entity_poly.pdbx_seq_one_letter_code
_entity_poly.pdbx_strand_id
1 'polypeptide(L)'
;MAMYVLLTVWLRQLGSAESRGFEEEPDKIDPGPTPWPVRRGGLWRKLYANSLTLAFIGLFLVSFALHGYGSWLHKNEQRQIQGRAGEGLVEHLESASFWLESLQNWQSEFLAVLAIVVLSIFLRQDKSPESKPVRAPHRQTGA
;
A
#
# COMPACT_ATOMS: atom_id res chain seq x y z
N MET A 1 1.02 -7.94 -16.96
CA MET A 1 1.19 -6.61 -17.57
C MET A 1 -0.04 -6.08 -18.30
N ALA A 2 -0.74 -6.87 -19.12
CA ALA A 2 -1.99 -6.40 -19.75
C ALA A 2 -3.06 -5.92 -18.74
N MET A 3 -3.21 -6.61 -17.61
CA MET A 3 -4.12 -6.20 -16.53
C MET A 3 -3.73 -4.84 -15.91
N TYR A 4 -2.44 -4.57 -15.72
CA TYR A 4 -1.95 -3.28 -15.24
C TYR A 4 -2.35 -2.16 -16.20
N VAL A 5 -2.10 -2.34 -17.50
CA VAL A 5 -2.48 -1.38 -18.54
C VAL A 5 -4.00 -1.14 -18.59
N LEU A 6 -4.82 -2.19 -18.50
CA LEU A 6 -6.27 -2.04 -18.51
C LEU A 6 -6.78 -1.31 -17.25
N LEU A 7 -6.22 -1.62 -16.09
CA LEU A 7 -6.58 -0.97 -14.82
C LEU A 7 -6.14 0.50 -14.81
N THR A 8 -4.94 0.85 -15.26
CA THR A 8 -4.51 2.25 -15.29
C THR A 8 -5.34 3.07 -16.29
N VAL A 9 -5.72 2.49 -17.43
CA VAL A 9 -6.63 3.14 -18.40
C VAL A 9 -8.03 3.36 -17.82
N TRP A 10 -8.58 2.38 -17.08
CA TRP A 10 -9.90 2.51 -16.46
C TRP A 10 -9.89 3.45 -15.24
N LEU A 11 -8.90 3.29 -14.34
CA LEU A 11 -8.72 4.12 -13.14
C LEU A 11 -8.31 5.56 -13.48
N ARG A 12 -7.85 5.84 -14.70
CA ARG A 12 -7.71 7.21 -15.22
C ARG A 12 -9.02 8.01 -15.06
N GLN A 13 -10.17 7.37 -15.28
CA GLN A 13 -11.48 8.02 -15.15
C GLN A 13 -11.86 8.29 -13.68
N LEU A 14 -11.21 7.63 -12.73
CA LEU A 14 -11.44 7.76 -11.29
C LEU A 14 -10.40 8.66 -10.60
N GLY A 15 -9.46 9.21 -11.37
CA GLY A 15 -8.40 10.07 -10.89
C GLY A 15 -7.27 9.33 -10.22
N SER A 16 -6.63 8.39 -10.91
CA SER A 16 -5.30 7.93 -10.50
C SER A 16 -4.26 9.08 -10.52
N ALA A 17 -3.26 9.02 -9.66
CA ALA A 17 -2.11 9.96 -9.66
C ALA A 17 -1.06 9.61 -10.73
N GLU A 18 -0.99 8.34 -11.13
CA GLU A 18 -0.06 7.76 -12.13
C GLU A 18 -0.22 8.30 -13.56
N SER A 19 -1.13 9.26 -13.79
CA SER A 19 -1.38 9.84 -15.12
C SER A 19 -0.66 11.17 -15.37
N ARG A 20 0.22 11.64 -14.46
CA ARG A 20 0.93 12.90 -14.68
C ARG A 20 1.82 12.84 -15.92
N GLY A 21 1.76 13.89 -16.74
CA GLY A 21 2.70 14.10 -17.84
C GLY A 21 4.15 14.26 -17.36
N PHE A 22 5.12 14.05 -18.25
CA PHE A 22 6.56 14.17 -17.95
C PHE A 22 7.04 15.60 -17.66
N GLU A 23 6.20 16.62 -17.86
CA GLU A 23 6.54 18.01 -17.59
C GLU A 23 6.11 18.40 -16.16
N GLU A 24 7.02 19.01 -15.39
CA GLU A 24 6.74 19.58 -14.07
C GLU A 24 5.83 20.82 -14.22
N GLU A 25 4.55 20.60 -14.54
CA GLU A 25 3.56 21.66 -14.41
C GLU A 25 3.36 21.99 -12.91
N PRO A 26 3.30 23.28 -12.54
CA PRO A 26 2.97 23.68 -11.17
C PRO A 26 1.64 23.05 -10.77
N ASP A 27 1.55 22.51 -9.54
CA ASP A 27 0.38 21.78 -9.02
C ASP A 27 -0.94 22.56 -9.27
N LYS A 28 -1.57 22.32 -10.41
CA LYS A 28 -2.89 22.87 -10.74
C LYS A 28 -3.88 22.16 -9.84
N ILE A 29 -4.63 22.90 -9.04
CA ILE A 29 -5.69 22.35 -8.19
C ILE A 29 -7.02 22.69 -8.86
N ASP A 30 -7.78 21.67 -9.24
CA ASP A 30 -9.07 21.88 -9.88
C ASP A 30 -10.08 22.51 -8.89
N PRO A 31 -11.00 23.37 -9.36
CA PRO A 31 -12.08 23.89 -8.53
C PRO A 31 -12.91 22.73 -7.95
N GLY A 32 -12.99 22.65 -6.63
CA GLY A 32 -13.78 21.62 -5.97
C GLY A 32 -13.67 21.63 -4.44
N PRO A 33 -14.42 20.74 -3.75
CA PRO A 33 -14.42 20.70 -2.31
C PRO A 33 -13.07 20.23 -1.79
N THR A 34 -12.36 21.11 -1.07
CA THR A 34 -11.13 20.74 -0.36
C THR A 34 -11.42 19.63 0.65
N PRO A 35 -10.62 18.55 0.74
CA PRO A 35 -10.85 17.46 1.68
C PRO A 35 -11.01 17.93 3.13
N TRP A 36 -11.96 17.34 3.86
CA TRP A 36 -12.25 17.75 5.24
C TRP A 36 -11.06 17.71 6.21
N PRO A 37 -10.08 16.77 6.13
CA PRO A 37 -8.95 16.75 7.05
C PRO A 37 -8.07 17.99 6.90
N VAL A 38 -8.01 18.52 5.67
CA VAL A 38 -7.31 19.76 5.36
C VAL A 38 -8.03 20.97 5.93
N ARG A 39 -9.37 21.00 5.81
CA ARG A 39 -10.21 22.08 6.37
C ARG A 39 -10.11 22.13 7.90
N ARG A 40 -10.02 20.97 8.55
CA ARG A 40 -9.88 20.87 10.01
C ARG A 40 -8.49 21.29 10.50
N GLY A 41 -7.45 21.11 9.68
CA GLY A 41 -6.09 21.52 10.02
C GLY A 41 -5.43 20.65 11.12
N GLY A 42 -4.30 21.13 11.62
CA GLY A 42 -3.57 20.49 12.72
C GLY A 42 -3.16 19.04 12.45
N LEU A 43 -3.41 18.16 13.44
CA LEU A 43 -3.07 16.74 13.38
C LEU A 43 -3.80 16.01 12.23
N TRP A 44 -5.06 16.35 11.96
CA TRP A 44 -5.85 15.73 10.91
C TRP A 44 -5.28 15.98 9.52
N ARG A 45 -4.78 17.20 9.28
CA ARG A 45 -4.04 17.51 8.06
C ARG A 45 -2.76 16.70 7.97
N LYS A 46 -1.99 16.56 9.06
CA LYS A 46 -0.74 15.78 9.07
C LYS A 46 -0.97 14.29 8.80
N LEU A 47 -1.98 13.70 9.44
CA LEU A 47 -2.36 12.29 9.21
C LEU A 47 -2.82 12.08 7.77
N TYR A 48 -3.67 12.97 7.26
CA TYR A 48 -4.14 12.88 5.88
C TYR A 48 -2.99 13.05 4.88
N ALA A 49 -2.10 14.01 5.10
CA ALA A 49 -0.92 14.27 4.29
C ALA A 49 0.09 13.12 4.25
N ASN A 50 0.02 12.14 5.17
CA ASN A 50 0.88 10.95 5.19
C ASN A 50 0.07 9.65 5.12
N SER A 51 -1.21 9.75 4.73
CA SER A 51 -2.15 8.64 4.84
C SER A 51 -1.81 7.48 3.93
N LEU A 52 -1.22 7.74 2.76
CA LEU A 52 -0.79 6.69 1.84
C LEU A 52 0.33 5.84 2.46
N THR A 53 1.39 6.47 2.96
CA THR A 53 2.49 5.77 3.65
C THR A 53 1.98 5.02 4.89
N LEU A 54 1.13 5.65 5.70
CA LEU A 54 0.54 5.00 6.88
C LEU A 54 -0.29 3.77 6.51
N ALA A 55 -1.05 3.82 5.41
CA ALA A 55 -1.80 2.67 4.92
C ALA A 55 -0.88 1.53 4.48
N PHE A 56 0.18 1.83 3.73
CA PHE A 56 1.15 0.80 3.30
C PHE A 56 1.92 0.19 4.48
N ILE A 57 2.33 0.98 5.47
CA ILE A 57 2.94 0.45 6.70
C ILE A 57 1.94 -0.44 7.45
N GLY A 58 0.68 -0.01 7.57
CA GLY A 58 -0.37 -0.80 8.21
C GLY A 58 -0.62 -2.13 7.49
N LEU A 59 -0.76 -2.09 6.17
CA LEU A 59 -0.93 -3.29 5.33
C LEU A 59 0.28 -4.22 5.42
N PHE A 60 1.50 -3.67 5.45
CA PHE A 60 2.71 -4.44 5.65
C PHE A 60 2.71 -5.14 7.01
N LEU A 61 2.48 -4.42 8.10
CA LEU A 61 2.50 -4.98 9.46
C LEU A 61 1.44 -6.07 9.64
N VAL A 62 0.22 -5.83 9.14
CA VAL A 62 -0.87 -6.83 9.20
C VAL A 62 -0.51 -8.05 8.36
N SER A 63 -0.09 -7.87 7.11
CA SER A 63 0.30 -8.96 6.23
C SER A 63 1.47 -9.76 6.80
N PHE A 64 2.48 -9.09 7.34
CA PHE A 64 3.66 -9.70 7.93
C PHE A 64 3.31 -10.49 9.19
N ALA A 65 2.45 -9.97 10.06
CA ALA A 65 1.97 -10.67 11.25
C ALA A 65 1.15 -11.91 10.88
N LEU A 66 0.23 -11.80 9.91
CA LEU A 66 -0.55 -12.94 9.41
C LEU A 66 0.33 -13.99 8.75
N HIS A 67 1.34 -13.57 7.97
CA HIS A 67 2.30 -14.47 7.36
C HIS A 67 3.12 -15.23 8.41
N GLY A 68 3.68 -14.52 9.40
CA GLY A 68 4.45 -15.14 10.48
C GLY A 68 3.62 -16.11 11.31
N TYR A 69 2.39 -15.74 11.68
CA TYR A 69 1.50 -16.63 12.42
C TYR A 69 1.05 -17.85 11.59
N GLY A 70 0.70 -17.63 10.31
CA GLY A 70 0.28 -18.69 9.41
C GLY A 70 1.39 -19.68 9.08
N SER A 71 2.60 -19.19 8.78
CA SER A 71 3.78 -20.04 8.53
C SER A 71 4.15 -20.85 9.77
N TRP A 72 4.13 -20.22 10.95
CA TRP A 72 4.36 -20.92 12.22
C TRP A 72 3.36 -22.05 12.46
N LEU A 73 2.07 -21.78 12.28
CA LEU A 73 1.01 -22.78 12.44
C LEU A 73 1.20 -23.95 11.47
N HIS A 74 1.46 -23.64 10.20
CA HIS A 74 1.69 -24.64 9.17
C HIS A 74 2.92 -25.52 9.46
N LYS A 75 4.02 -24.91 9.90
CA LYS A 75 5.24 -25.64 10.27
C LYS A 75 5.01 -26.57 11.46
N ASN A 76 4.22 -26.14 12.44
CA ASN A 76 3.86 -26.96 13.59
C ASN A 76 2.93 -28.12 13.23
N GLU A 77 1.96 -27.91 12.34
CA GLU A 77 1.12 -28.98 11.79
C GLU A 77 1.99 -30.05 11.09
N GLN A 78 2.93 -29.64 10.24
CA GLN A 78 3.86 -30.56 9.58
C GLN A 78 4.74 -31.33 10.59
N ARG A 79 5.26 -30.66 11.63
CA ARG A 79 6.06 -31.31 12.67
C ARG A 79 5.24 -32.35 13.44
N GLN A 80 3.98 -32.05 13.76
CA GLN A 80 3.09 -33.00 14.44
C GLN A 80 2.85 -34.27 13.60
N ILE A 81 2.61 -34.12 12.29
CA ILE A 81 2.46 -35.26 11.36
C ILE A 81 3.73 -36.12 11.34
N GLN A 82 4.91 -35.51 11.49
CA GLN A 82 6.21 -36.19 11.56
C GLN A 82 6.56 -36.73 12.96
N GLY A 83 5.66 -36.61 13.95
CA GLY A 83 5.92 -37.03 15.33
C GLY A 83 6.95 -36.18 16.07
N ARG A 84 7.22 -34.95 15.59
CA ARG A 84 8.17 -34.01 16.18
C ARG A 84 7.46 -33.03 17.12
N ALA A 85 8.18 -32.57 18.15
CA ALA A 85 7.71 -31.50 19.00
C ALA A 85 7.51 -30.20 18.21
N GLY A 86 6.48 -29.44 18.58
CA GLY A 86 6.20 -28.11 18.02
C GLY A 86 7.31 -27.11 18.35
N GLU A 87 7.52 -26.18 17.43
CA GLU A 87 8.46 -25.07 17.52
C GLU A 87 7.77 -23.85 18.13
N GLY A 88 8.50 -23.06 18.92
CA GLY A 88 8.00 -21.81 19.47
C GLY A 88 7.85 -20.72 18.39
N LEU A 89 6.97 -19.75 18.60
CA LEU A 89 6.79 -18.65 17.64
C LEU A 89 8.06 -17.82 17.45
N VAL A 90 8.77 -17.53 18.55
CA VAL A 90 10.03 -16.76 18.50
C VAL A 90 11.11 -17.53 17.73
N GLU A 91 11.27 -18.82 18.03
CA GLU A 91 12.20 -19.71 17.32
C GLU A 91 11.90 -19.75 15.80
N HIS A 92 10.63 -19.78 15.44
CA HIS A 92 10.21 -19.71 14.04
C HIS A 92 10.56 -18.36 13.38
N LEU A 93 10.32 -17.24 14.05
CA LEU A 93 10.62 -15.88 13.52
C LEU A 93 12.13 -15.61 13.39
N GLU A 94 12.96 -16.28 14.20
CA GLU A 94 14.42 -16.22 14.09
C GLU A 94 14.98 -17.20 13.04
N SER A 95 14.15 -18.10 12.53
CA SER A 95 14.59 -19.13 11.59
C SER A 95 14.86 -18.58 10.19
N ALA A 96 15.90 -19.10 9.53
CA ALA A 96 16.20 -18.75 8.13
C ALA A 96 15.06 -19.11 7.17
N SER A 97 14.28 -20.17 7.45
CA SER A 97 13.12 -20.57 6.63
C SER A 97 12.08 -19.46 6.53
N PHE A 98 11.71 -18.88 7.68
CA PHE A 98 10.74 -17.79 7.74
C PHE A 98 11.19 -16.59 6.89
N TRP A 99 12.47 -16.20 7.00
CA TRP A 99 13.01 -15.09 6.22
C TRP A 99 13.16 -15.42 4.74
N LEU A 100 13.50 -16.66 4.37
CA LEU A 100 13.52 -17.09 2.97
C LEU A 100 12.11 -17.03 2.36
N GLU A 101 11.10 -17.56 3.05
CA GLU A 101 9.69 -17.49 2.64
C GLU A 101 9.22 -16.03 2.49
N SER A 102 9.57 -15.18 3.45
CA SER A 102 9.21 -13.75 3.44
C SER A 102 9.86 -13.00 2.28
N LEU A 103 11.14 -13.27 2.00
CA LEU A 103 11.94 -12.56 1.00
C LEU A 103 11.76 -13.11 -0.43
N GLN A 104 11.27 -14.34 -0.59
CA GLN A 104 10.97 -14.92 -1.90
C GLN A 104 9.71 -14.32 -2.57
N ASN A 105 9.01 -13.41 -1.89
CA ASN A 105 7.76 -12.82 -2.38
C ASN A 105 7.92 -11.80 -3.54
N TRP A 106 9.01 -11.89 -4.32
CA TRP A 106 9.30 -10.97 -5.45
C TRP A 106 8.27 -11.02 -6.59
N GLN A 107 7.37 -12.01 -6.59
CA GLN A 107 6.34 -12.19 -7.62
C GLN A 107 5.10 -11.29 -7.41
N SER A 108 4.94 -10.68 -6.22
CA SER A 108 3.75 -9.90 -5.84
C SER A 108 3.72 -8.45 -6.33
N GLU A 109 4.51 -8.10 -7.35
CA GLU A 109 4.57 -6.74 -7.89
C GLU A 109 3.18 -6.24 -8.32
N PHE A 110 2.33 -7.13 -8.86
CA PHE A 110 0.98 -6.76 -9.31
C PHE A 110 0.07 -6.25 -8.19
N LEU A 111 0.11 -6.85 -7.01
CA LEU A 111 -0.75 -6.43 -5.91
C LEU A 111 -0.28 -5.08 -5.33
N ALA A 112 1.04 -4.90 -5.21
CA ALA A 112 1.62 -3.64 -4.76
C ALA A 112 1.26 -2.49 -5.73
N VAL A 113 1.41 -2.73 -7.03
CA VAL A 113 1.05 -1.76 -8.07
C VAL A 113 -0.46 -1.49 -8.10
N LEU A 114 -1.30 -2.52 -7.98
CA LEU A 114 -2.75 -2.31 -7.88
C LEU A 114 -3.12 -1.48 -6.64
N ALA A 115 -2.50 -1.78 -5.50
CA ALA A 115 -2.76 -1.08 -4.25
C ALA A 115 -2.36 0.40 -4.34
N ILE A 116 -1.21 0.75 -4.92
CA ILE A 116 -0.80 2.16 -5.05
C ILE A 116 -1.73 2.91 -5.99
N VAL A 117 -2.12 2.33 -7.13
CA VAL A 117 -3.03 2.97 -8.10
C VAL A 117 -4.41 3.20 -7.47
N VAL A 118 -4.95 2.24 -6.72
CA VAL A 118 -6.28 2.39 -6.10
C VAL A 118 -6.24 3.30 -4.87
N LEU A 119 -5.27 3.11 -3.97
CA LEU A 119 -5.21 3.87 -2.71
C LEU A 119 -4.83 5.34 -2.94
N SER A 120 -4.00 5.66 -3.94
CA SER A 120 -3.61 7.04 -4.27
C SER A 120 -4.78 7.92 -4.75
N ILE A 121 -5.91 7.33 -5.16
CA ILE A 121 -7.14 8.06 -5.48
C ILE A 121 -7.66 8.78 -4.23
N PHE A 122 -7.70 8.07 -3.11
CA PHE A 122 -8.35 8.50 -1.86
C PHE A 122 -7.37 9.07 -0.84
N LEU A 123 -6.19 8.46 -0.72
CA LEU A 123 -5.17 8.84 0.25
C LEU A 123 -4.25 9.91 -0.33
N ARG A 124 -3.44 10.52 0.55
CA ARG A 124 -2.48 11.56 0.18
C ARG A 124 -1.11 11.26 0.76
N GLN A 125 -0.09 11.63 0.00
CA GLN A 125 1.29 11.70 0.42
C GLN A 125 1.88 13.05 0.00
N ASP A 126 2.14 13.92 0.98
CA ASP A 126 2.71 15.25 0.74
C ASP A 126 4.08 15.12 0.09
N LYS A 127 4.31 15.90 -0.97
CA LYS A 127 5.57 15.94 -1.74
C LYS A 127 5.96 14.61 -2.39
N SER A 128 5.00 13.71 -2.63
CA SER A 128 5.22 12.50 -3.43
C SER A 128 4.69 12.70 -4.85
N PRO A 129 5.45 12.33 -5.90
CA PRO A 129 4.93 12.33 -7.27
C PRO A 129 3.79 11.32 -7.45
N GLU A 130 3.76 10.26 -6.63
CA GLU A 130 2.75 9.19 -6.65
C GLU A 130 1.44 9.58 -5.96
N SER A 131 1.24 10.86 -5.65
CA SER A 131 0.05 11.33 -4.94
C SER A 131 -0.42 12.68 -5.43
N LYS A 132 -1.73 12.87 -5.39
CA LYS A 132 -2.34 14.18 -5.69
C LYS A 132 -1.93 15.21 -4.64
N PRO A 133 -1.94 16.51 -4.98
CA PRO A 133 -1.79 17.56 -3.99
C PRO A 133 -2.76 17.38 -2.82
N VAL A 134 -2.29 17.66 -1.59
CA VAL A 134 -3.06 17.42 -0.36
C VAL A 134 -4.43 18.15 -0.39
N ARG A 135 -4.50 19.30 -1.08
CA ARG A 135 -5.73 20.10 -1.20
C ARG A 135 -6.66 19.68 -2.34
N ALA A 136 -6.18 18.83 -3.27
CA ALA A 136 -6.92 18.44 -4.46
C ALA A 136 -8.18 17.63 -4.11
N PRO A 137 -9.33 17.92 -4.76
CA PRO A 137 -10.52 17.08 -4.67
C PRO A 137 -10.22 15.63 -5.08
N HIS A 138 -10.94 14.64 -4.53
CA HIS A 138 -10.74 13.24 -4.90
C HIS A 138 -10.98 12.95 -6.38
N ARG A 139 -11.86 13.70 -7.03
CA ARG A 139 -12.20 13.52 -8.46
C ARG A 139 -11.19 14.12 -9.43
N GLN A 140 -10.27 14.97 -8.96
CA GLN A 140 -9.22 15.52 -9.80
C GLN A 140 -8.32 14.39 -10.30
N THR A 141 -8.08 14.32 -11.60
CA THR A 141 -7.15 13.35 -12.22
C THR A 141 -5.72 13.89 -12.18
N GLY A 142 -4.70 13.02 -12.16
CA GLY A 142 -3.32 13.47 -12.39
C GLY A 142 -3.22 14.07 -13.80
N ALA A 143 -2.80 15.32 -13.91
CA ALA A 143 -2.54 16.00 -15.18
C ALA A 143 -1.10 15.72 -15.62
#